data_AF-A0A7S2UVS0-F1
#
_entry.id   AF-A0A7S2UVS0-F1
#
_cell.length_a   1.000
_cell.length_b   1.000
_cell.length_c   1.000
_cell.angle_alpha   90.00
_cell.angle_beta   90.00
_cell.angle_gamma   90.00
#
_symmetry.space_group_name_H-M   'P 1'
#
loop_
_entity.id
_entity.type
_entity.pdbx_description
1 polymer ?
#
loop_
_entity_poly.entity_id
_entity_poly.type
_entity_poly.pdbx_seq_one_letter_code
_entity_poly.pdbx_strand_id
1 'polypeptide(L)'
;HEVRLIAYGETDVEGFFDALSEAVSRYVGTTRMSGVIKEYRNSQGKIIAFAHEIRKGETIRGQWFYGDEESAKSYVWFHSVQDLVKRAIDAEGVNMVDLGPSGSDAFSDLKARYGFESVEDWPAVADYTGPFWYEGEPYEVRGNVQSRLLE
;
A
#
# COMPACT_ATOMS: atom_id res chain seq x y z
N HIS A 1 6.06 16.59 6.79
CA HIS A 1 5.74 15.40 7.60
C HIS A 1 6.87 15.21 8.59
N GLU A 2 6.60 15.42 9.88
CA GLU A 2 7.57 15.28 10.97
C GLU A 2 7.42 13.88 11.56
N VAL A 3 8.52 13.14 11.68
CA VAL A 3 8.55 11.83 12.34
C VAL A 3 9.25 12.01 13.68
N ARG A 4 8.57 11.67 14.78
CA ARG A 4 9.12 11.75 16.13
C ARG A 4 9.38 10.34 16.67
N LEU A 5 10.61 10.10 17.12
CA LEU A 5 11.00 8.88 17.80
C LEU A 5 10.71 9.02 19.29
N ILE A 6 9.96 8.06 19.84
CA ILE A 6 9.70 7.96 21.27
C ILE A 6 10.44 6.71 21.75
N ALA A 7 11.60 6.89 22.37
CA ALA A 7 12.34 5.82 23.06
C ALA A 7 12.17 6.00 24.57
N TYR A 8 11.85 4.92 25.28
CA TYR A 8 11.67 4.94 26.73
C TYR A 8 12.97 4.52 27.44
N GLY A 9 13.78 5.50 27.84
CA GLY A 9 14.90 5.31 28.77
C GLY A 9 16.28 5.65 28.21
N GLU A 10 17.15 6.22 29.06
CA GLU A 10 18.49 6.72 28.70
C GLU A 10 19.52 5.62 28.34
N THR A 11 19.17 4.33 28.48
CA THR A 11 20.09 3.19 28.26
C THR A 11 19.59 2.17 27.24
N ASP A 12 18.44 2.40 26.60
CA ASP A 12 17.83 1.44 25.66
C ASP A 12 18.31 1.68 24.22
N VAL A 13 19.58 1.34 23.97
CA VAL A 13 20.20 1.49 22.65
C VAL A 13 19.53 0.58 21.61
N GLU A 14 19.13 -0.64 22.02
CA GLU A 14 18.40 -1.57 21.15
C GLU A 14 17.01 -1.02 20.80
N GLY A 15 16.24 -0.57 21.79
CA GLY A 15 14.93 0.06 21.54
C GLY A 15 15.01 1.35 20.72
N PHE A 16 16.11 2.11 20.81
CA PHE A 16 16.35 3.25 19.92
C PHE A 16 16.54 2.82 18.46
N PHE A 17 17.36 1.80 18.19
CA PHE A 17 17.58 1.30 16.83
C PHE A 17 16.33 0.62 16.27
N ASP A 18 15.57 -0.10 17.09
CA ASP A 18 14.29 -0.68 16.70
C ASP A 18 13.27 0.39 16.36
N ALA A 19 13.13 1.41 17.22
CA ALA A 19 12.24 2.54 16.95
C ALA A 19 12.66 3.30 15.70
N LEU A 20 13.97 3.53 15.49
CA LEU A 20 14.51 4.18 14.29
C LEU A 20 14.26 3.34 13.04
N SER A 21 14.49 2.02 13.11
CA SER A 21 14.22 1.08 12.02
C SER A 21 12.73 1.11 11.66
N GLU A 22 11.83 1.06 12.65
CA GLU A 22 10.39 1.16 12.44
C GLU A 22 9.98 2.52 11.87
N ALA A 23 10.56 3.61 12.36
CA ALA A 23 10.30 4.96 11.86
C ALA A 23 10.76 5.15 10.41
N VAL A 24 11.97 4.66 10.07
CA VAL A 24 12.49 4.67 8.70
C VAL A 24 11.65 3.77 7.81
N SER A 25 11.29 2.57 8.26
CA SER A 25 10.41 1.63 7.54
C SER A 25 9.06 2.26 7.24
N ARG A 26 8.42 2.91 8.23
CA ARG A 26 7.15 3.64 8.04
C ARG A 26 7.30 4.85 7.12
N TYR A 27 8.38 5.61 7.24
CA TYR A 27 8.63 6.77 6.39
C TYR A 27 8.87 6.36 4.92
N VAL A 28 9.72 5.36 4.70
CA VAL A 28 9.97 4.76 3.37
C VAL A 28 8.69 4.13 2.84
N GLY A 29 7.92 3.44 3.68
CA GLY A 29 6.59 2.92 3.33
C GLY A 29 5.68 4.03 2.84
N THR A 30 5.44 5.05 3.67
CA THR A 30 4.53 6.17 3.36
C THR A 30 4.94 6.91 2.08
N THR A 31 6.24 7.18 1.89
CA THR A 31 6.75 7.86 0.69
C THR A 31 6.67 7.00 -0.58
N ARG A 32 6.54 5.67 -0.45
CA ARG A 32 6.29 4.72 -1.55
C ARG A 32 4.81 4.41 -1.77
N MET A 33 3.92 4.93 -0.92
CA MET A 33 2.51 4.50 -0.82
C MET A 33 1.48 5.60 -1.13
N SER A 34 1.84 6.62 -1.92
CA SER A 34 0.84 7.58 -2.41
C SER A 34 0.00 6.94 -3.52
N GLY A 35 -1.32 7.01 -3.42
CA GLY A 35 -2.23 6.22 -4.25
C GLY A 35 -3.68 6.69 -4.22
N VAL A 36 -4.59 5.83 -4.68
CA VAL A 36 -6.02 6.12 -4.86
C VAL A 36 -6.83 5.41 -3.78
N ILE A 37 -7.77 6.12 -3.16
CA ILE A 37 -8.77 5.52 -2.28
C ILE A 37 -9.96 5.05 -3.12
N LYS A 38 -10.30 3.78 -3.00
CA LYS A 38 -11.51 3.17 -3.57
C LYS A 38 -12.56 3.06 -2.50
N GLU A 39 -13.65 3.79 -2.65
CA GLU A 39 -14.76 3.77 -1.71
C GLU A 39 -15.83 2.76 -2.15
N TYR A 40 -16.29 1.95 -1.22
CA TYR A 40 -17.43 1.07 -1.39
C TYR A 40 -18.61 1.63 -0.63
N ARG A 41 -19.72 1.84 -1.32
CA ARG A 41 -20.93 2.48 -0.78
C ARG A 41 -22.12 1.53 -0.84
N ASN A 42 -22.98 1.58 0.18
CA ASN A 42 -24.24 0.85 0.16
C ASN A 42 -25.30 1.57 -0.70
N SER A 43 -26.50 1.00 -0.79
CA SER A 43 -27.63 1.56 -1.56
C SER A 43 -28.10 2.95 -1.09
N GLN A 44 -27.74 3.35 0.13
CA GLN A 44 -28.03 4.67 0.70
C GLN A 44 -26.89 5.68 0.48
N GLY A 45 -25.82 5.28 -0.19
CA GLY A 45 -24.64 6.12 -0.43
C GLY A 45 -23.67 6.21 0.75
N LYS A 46 -23.92 5.50 1.86
CA LYS A 46 -23.01 5.43 3.02
C LYS A 46 -21.77 4.64 2.62
N ILE A 47 -20.57 5.16 2.94
CA ILE A 47 -19.32 4.39 2.81
C ILE A 47 -19.34 3.26 3.84
N ILE A 48 -19.13 2.04 3.36
CA ILE A 48 -19.14 0.83 4.17
C ILE A 48 -17.74 0.20 4.23
N ALA A 49 -16.94 0.38 3.18
CA ALA A 49 -15.54 0.00 3.16
C ALA A 49 -14.72 0.91 2.25
N PHE A 50 -13.40 0.89 2.41
CA PHE A 50 -12.47 1.48 1.47
C PHE A 50 -11.23 0.60 1.29
N ALA A 51 -10.62 0.68 0.11
CA ALA A 51 -9.35 0.07 -0.22
C ALA A 51 -8.37 1.16 -0.69
N HIS A 52 -7.10 1.05 -0.31
CA HIS A 52 -6.06 1.96 -0.78
C HIS A 52 -5.20 1.27 -1.84
N GLU A 53 -5.25 1.78 -3.06
CA GLU A 53 -4.51 1.21 -4.19
C GLU A 53 -3.35 2.11 -4.59
N ILE A 54 -2.18 1.53 -4.84
CA ILE A 54 -0.98 2.25 -5.26
C ILE A 54 -0.48 1.62 -6.53
N ARG A 55 -0.24 2.42 -7.57
CA ARG A 55 0.49 1.97 -8.76
C ARG A 55 1.83 2.70 -8.80
N LYS A 56 2.91 1.93 -8.85
CA LYS A 56 4.26 2.48 -8.95
C LYS A 56 5.18 1.52 -9.67
N GLY A 57 5.95 2.02 -10.63
CA GLY A 57 6.73 1.17 -11.53
C GLY A 57 5.82 0.19 -12.28
N GLU A 58 6.21 -1.08 -12.27
CA GLU A 58 5.47 -2.18 -12.91
C GLU A 58 4.49 -2.89 -11.96
N THR A 59 4.34 -2.38 -10.72
CA THR A 59 3.49 -3.00 -9.70
C THR A 59 2.24 -2.18 -9.42
N ILE A 60 1.11 -2.87 -9.33
CA ILE A 60 -0.09 -2.37 -8.66
C ILE A 60 -0.24 -3.07 -7.31
N ARG A 61 -0.36 -2.29 -6.25
CA ARG A 61 -0.59 -2.77 -4.89
C ARG A 61 -2.00 -2.47 -4.44
N GLY A 62 -2.71 -3.49 -3.96
CA GLY A 62 -3.95 -3.34 -3.19
C GLY A 62 -3.63 -3.43 -1.71
N GLN A 63 -3.52 -2.29 -1.04
CA GLN A 63 -3.27 -2.19 0.39
C GLN A 63 -4.51 -1.78 1.15
N TRP A 64 -4.48 -2.10 2.45
CA TRP A 64 -5.34 -1.52 3.48
C TRP A 64 -6.82 -1.52 3.12
N PHE A 65 -7.44 -2.66 3.35
CA PHE A 65 -8.87 -2.82 3.28
C PHE A 65 -9.48 -2.59 4.65
N TYR A 66 -10.31 -1.55 4.79
CA TYR A 66 -11.06 -1.28 6.00
C TYR A 66 -12.54 -1.31 5.68
N GLY A 67 -13.32 -2.01 6.50
CA GLY A 67 -14.77 -2.03 6.41
C GLY A 67 -15.37 -2.32 7.78
N ASP A 68 -16.64 -1.97 7.95
CA ASP A 68 -17.39 -2.38 9.13
C ASP A 68 -17.74 -3.89 9.08
N GLU A 69 -18.18 -4.46 10.21
CA GLU A 69 -18.52 -5.89 10.30
C GLU A 69 -19.63 -6.28 9.33
N GLU A 70 -20.54 -5.35 9.01
CA GLU A 70 -21.61 -5.56 8.04
C GLU A 70 -21.04 -5.67 6.62
N SER A 71 -20.04 -4.85 6.29
CA SER A 71 -19.30 -4.89 5.02
C SER A 71 -18.50 -6.16 4.83
N ALA A 72 -17.94 -6.71 5.91
CA ALA A 72 -17.22 -7.97 5.86
C ALA A 72 -18.12 -9.13 5.36
N LYS A 73 -19.41 -9.10 5.70
CA LYS A 73 -20.42 -10.06 5.23
C LYS A 73 -20.83 -9.85 3.77
N SER A 74 -20.54 -8.68 3.21
CA SER A 74 -20.86 -8.30 1.84
C SER A 74 -19.76 -8.70 0.85
N TYR A 75 -18.76 -9.48 1.28
CA TYR A 75 -17.66 -9.99 0.45
C TYR A 75 -16.86 -8.90 -0.29
N VAL A 76 -16.86 -7.68 0.24
CA VAL A 76 -16.29 -6.50 -0.42
C VAL A 76 -14.78 -6.65 -0.63
N TRP A 77 -14.08 -7.36 0.26
CA TRP A 77 -12.66 -7.68 0.07
C TRP A 77 -12.41 -8.48 -1.22
N PHE A 78 -13.21 -9.52 -1.49
CA PHE A 78 -13.06 -10.35 -2.68
C PHE A 78 -13.35 -9.54 -3.95
N HIS A 79 -14.40 -8.71 -3.91
CA HIS A 79 -14.68 -7.78 -5.00
C HIS A 79 -13.47 -6.86 -5.21
N SER A 80 -12.93 -6.25 -4.15
CA SER A 80 -11.80 -5.33 -4.27
C SER A 80 -10.56 -5.98 -4.88
N VAL A 81 -10.23 -7.21 -4.50
CA VAL A 81 -9.10 -7.95 -5.08
C VAL A 81 -9.36 -8.28 -6.55
N GLN A 82 -10.56 -8.74 -6.89
CA GLN A 82 -10.93 -9.01 -8.28
C GLN A 82 -10.80 -7.75 -9.15
N ASP A 83 -11.32 -6.63 -8.66
CA ASP A 83 -11.31 -5.36 -9.35
C ASP A 83 -9.89 -4.81 -9.55
N LEU A 84 -9.03 -4.97 -8.53
CA LEU A 84 -7.61 -4.63 -8.59
C LEU A 84 -6.89 -5.45 -9.68
N VAL A 85 -7.09 -6.77 -9.68
CA VAL A 85 -6.48 -7.68 -10.65
C VAL A 85 -6.95 -7.34 -12.07
N LYS A 86 -8.24 -7.08 -12.25
CA LYS A 86 -8.78 -6.64 -13.55
C LYS A 86 -8.09 -5.37 -14.04
N ARG A 87 -7.95 -4.35 -13.18
CA ARG A 87 -7.23 -3.12 -13.52
C ARG A 87 -5.76 -3.36 -13.85
N ALA A 88 -5.11 -4.28 -13.15
CA ALA A 88 -3.72 -4.63 -13.42
C ALA A 88 -3.55 -5.33 -14.78
N ILE A 89 -4.46 -6.23 -15.15
CA ILE A 89 -4.48 -6.89 -16.47
C ILE A 89 -4.68 -5.85 -17.58
N ASP A 90 -5.56 -4.87 -17.37
CA ASP A 90 -5.87 -3.83 -18.35
C ASP A 90 -4.80 -2.72 -18.42
N ALA A 91 -3.89 -2.64 -17.45
CA ALA A 91 -2.90 -1.57 -17.36
C ALA A 91 -1.61 -1.89 -18.13
N GLU A 92 -1.25 -1.01 -19.06
CA GLU A 92 0.03 -1.11 -19.78
C GLU A 92 1.22 -0.98 -18.82
N GLY A 93 2.19 -1.88 -18.94
CA GLY A 93 3.42 -1.84 -18.13
C GLY A 93 3.25 -2.33 -16.69
N VAL A 94 2.14 -2.98 -16.36
CA VAL A 94 1.97 -3.67 -15.07
C VAL A 94 2.17 -5.16 -15.27
N ASN A 95 3.03 -5.78 -14.46
CA ASN A 95 3.27 -7.23 -14.47
C ASN A 95 3.10 -7.89 -13.09
N MET A 96 2.90 -7.10 -12.04
CA MET A 96 2.80 -7.58 -10.67
C MET A 96 1.61 -6.96 -9.94
N VAL A 97 0.87 -7.81 -9.21
CA VAL A 97 -0.16 -7.40 -8.25
C VAL A 97 0.27 -7.80 -6.85
N ASP A 98 0.42 -6.82 -5.97
CA ASP A 98 0.85 -7.01 -4.59
C ASP A 98 -0.32 -6.75 -3.62
N LEU A 99 -0.68 -7.74 -2.79
CA LEU A 99 -1.71 -7.59 -1.73
C LEU A 99 -1.11 -7.24 -0.35
N GLY A 100 0.17 -6.90 -0.34
CA GLY A 100 0.98 -6.63 0.83
C GLY A 100 1.24 -7.84 1.71
N PRO A 101 1.98 -7.62 2.81
CA PRO A 101 2.28 -8.68 3.76
C PRO A 101 1.00 -9.24 4.39
N SER A 102 1.08 -10.48 4.83
CA SER A 102 0.04 -11.10 5.64
C SER A 102 0.44 -10.94 7.11
N GLY A 103 -0.46 -10.38 7.92
CA GLY A 103 -0.23 -10.24 9.37
C GLY A 103 -0.42 -11.56 10.14
N SER A 104 -0.91 -12.62 9.48
CA SER A 104 -1.07 -13.96 10.04
C SER A 104 -1.14 -15.02 8.93
N ASP A 105 -0.89 -16.28 9.31
CA ASP A 105 -0.93 -17.43 8.40
C ASP A 105 -2.29 -17.58 7.69
N ALA A 106 -3.39 -17.29 8.38
CA ALA A 106 -4.73 -17.38 7.81
C ALA A 106 -4.93 -16.45 6.60
N PHE A 107 -4.31 -15.26 6.60
CA PHE A 107 -4.36 -14.35 5.46
C PHE A 107 -3.45 -14.79 4.32
N SER A 108 -2.29 -15.38 4.63
CA SER A 108 -1.41 -15.99 3.61
C SER A 108 -2.12 -17.14 2.91
N ASP A 109 -2.77 -18.03 3.67
CA ASP A 109 -3.53 -19.15 3.12
C ASP A 109 -4.70 -18.68 2.26
N LEU A 110 -5.41 -17.64 2.70
CA LEU A 110 -6.49 -17.04 1.93
C LEU A 110 -5.97 -16.52 0.59
N LYS A 111 -4.92 -15.70 0.60
CA LYS A 111 -4.30 -15.11 -0.60
C LYS A 111 -3.82 -16.21 -1.56
N ALA A 112 -3.14 -17.24 -1.04
CA ALA A 112 -2.64 -18.36 -1.82
C ALA A 112 -3.76 -19.13 -2.55
N ARG A 113 -4.93 -19.31 -1.92
CA ARG A 113 -6.09 -19.94 -2.58
C ARG A 113 -6.60 -19.18 -3.80
N TYR A 114 -6.31 -17.88 -3.89
CA TYR A 114 -6.67 -17.02 -5.02
C TYR A 114 -5.48 -16.71 -5.94
N GLY A 115 -4.40 -17.48 -5.84
CA GLY A 115 -3.25 -17.40 -6.76
C GLY A 115 -2.19 -16.37 -6.39
N PHE A 116 -2.24 -15.79 -5.18
CA PHE A 116 -1.21 -14.88 -4.69
C PHE A 116 -0.15 -15.65 -3.91
N GLU A 117 1.07 -15.69 -4.43
CA GLU A 117 2.20 -16.32 -3.77
C GLU A 117 2.64 -15.54 -2.53
N SER A 118 2.93 -16.25 -1.43
CA SER A 118 3.47 -15.65 -0.22
C SER A 118 4.98 -15.54 -0.34
N VAL A 119 5.48 -14.34 -0.63
CA VAL A 119 6.91 -14.06 -0.82
C VAL A 119 7.43 -13.23 0.35
N GLU A 120 8.44 -13.73 1.07
CA GLU A 120 9.09 -13.00 2.16
C GLU A 120 9.86 -11.78 1.63
N ASP A 121 10.73 -11.98 0.64
CA ASP A 121 11.46 -10.92 -0.05
C ASP A 121 10.64 -10.33 -1.21
N TRP A 122 9.46 -9.79 -0.88
CA TRP A 122 8.55 -9.21 -1.87
C TRP A 122 9.18 -8.10 -2.75
N PRO A 123 10.17 -7.29 -2.31
CA PRO A 123 10.84 -6.34 -3.19
C PRO A 123 11.61 -7.00 -4.35
N ALA A 124 11.96 -8.28 -4.25
CA ALA A 124 12.63 -9.00 -5.33
C ALA A 124 11.68 -9.36 -6.50
N VAL A 125 10.37 -9.40 -6.24
CA VAL A 125 9.35 -9.74 -7.26
C VAL A 125 8.47 -8.55 -7.64
N ALA A 126 8.36 -7.53 -6.78
CA ALA A 126 7.54 -6.36 -7.03
C ALA A 126 8.40 -5.12 -7.30
N ASP A 127 8.43 -4.68 -8.56
CA ASP A 127 9.17 -3.48 -8.97
C ASP A 127 8.40 -2.20 -8.61
N TYR A 128 8.93 -1.49 -7.61
CA TYR A 128 8.48 -0.16 -7.16
C TYR A 128 9.46 0.97 -7.50
N THR A 129 10.44 0.72 -8.39
CA THR A 129 11.51 1.70 -8.71
C THR A 129 11.07 2.76 -9.70
N GLY A 130 10.06 2.49 -10.54
CA GLY A 130 9.51 3.45 -11.50
C GLY A 130 8.60 4.55 -10.90
N PRO A 131 7.94 5.35 -11.75
CA PRO A 131 7.13 6.49 -11.32
C PRO A 131 5.86 6.03 -10.61
N PHE A 132 5.28 6.91 -9.79
CA PHE A 132 3.90 6.76 -9.37
C PHE A 132 2.97 6.91 -10.57
N TRP A 133 1.80 6.29 -10.53
CA TRP A 133 0.78 6.46 -11.56
C TRP A 133 -0.54 6.90 -10.94
N TYR A 134 -1.21 7.84 -11.59
CA TYR A 134 -2.55 8.31 -11.23
C TYR A 134 -3.42 8.40 -12.48
N GLU A 135 -4.65 7.90 -12.40
CA GLU A 135 -5.65 7.98 -13.49
C GLU A 135 -5.15 7.46 -14.86
N GLY A 136 -4.20 6.53 -14.85
CA GLY A 136 -3.62 5.93 -16.06
C GLY A 136 -2.34 6.59 -16.55
N GLU A 137 -1.90 7.69 -15.94
CA GLU A 137 -0.73 8.46 -16.36
C GLU A 137 0.41 8.40 -15.32
N PRO A 138 1.68 8.36 -15.74
CA PRO A 138 2.80 8.43 -14.82
C PRO A 138 2.91 9.86 -14.26
N TYR A 139 3.03 9.95 -12.94
CA TYR A 139 3.30 11.20 -12.24
C TYR A 139 4.76 11.59 -12.42
N GLU A 140 4.99 12.59 -13.26
CA GLU A 140 6.28 13.25 -13.33
C GLU A 140 6.43 14.22 -12.15
N VAL A 141 7.43 13.97 -11.29
CA VAL A 141 7.86 14.96 -10.32
C VAL A 141 8.44 16.13 -11.10
N ARG A 142 7.65 17.19 -11.30
CA ARG A 142 8.17 18.45 -11.83
C ARG A 142 9.31 18.90 -10.92
N GLY A 143 10.52 18.90 -11.46
CA GLY A 143 11.73 19.26 -10.72
C GLY A 143 11.62 20.61 -10.01
N ASN A 144 12.38 20.72 -8.91
CA ASN A 144 12.60 21.86 -8.02
C ASN A 144 11.71 21.96 -6.76
N VAL A 145 11.99 21.09 -5.78
CA VAL A 145 11.77 21.42 -4.35
C VAL A 145 12.97 22.21 -3.78
N GLN A 146 14.08 22.35 -4.51
CA GLN A 146 15.31 22.99 -4.02
C GLN A 146 15.35 24.52 -4.10
N SER A 147 14.45 25.19 -4.85
CA SER A 147 14.54 26.64 -5.11
C SER A 147 13.57 27.52 -4.32
N ARG A 148 12.85 27.00 -3.33
CA ARG A 148 11.88 27.79 -2.51
C ARG A 148 12.24 27.91 -1.03
N LEU A 149 13.45 27.52 -0.63
CA LEU A 149 13.94 27.65 0.75
C LEU A 149 15.07 28.68 0.89
N LEU A 150 15.33 29.50 -0.13
CA LEU A 150 16.34 30.56 -0.10
C LEU A 150 15.82 31.92 -0.63
N GLU A 151 14.52 32.20 -0.47
CA GLU A 151 13.99 33.56 -0.54
C GLU A 151 13.23 33.91 0.75
#